data_AF-A0A0L7L0M0-F1
#
_entry.id   AF-A0A0L7L0M0-F1
#
_cell.length_a   1.000
_cell.length_b   1.000
_cell.length_c   1.000
_cell.angle_alpha   90.00
_cell.angle_beta   90.00
_cell.angle_gamma   90.00
#
_symmetry.space_group_name_H-M   'P 1'
#
loop_
_entity.id
_entity.type
_entity.pdbx_description
1 polymer ?
#
loop_
_entity_poly.entity_id
_entity_poly.type
_entity_poly.pdbx_seq_one_letter_code
_entity_poly.pdbx_strand_id
1 'polypeptide(L)'
;MIKLFSLKQQKKDEEGTARAGGSQKRASAAQLRITKDLNELNLPKTCNTEFPDPDDLLNFKLIICPDEGFYRGGRFVFSFKTTNKTKETIAIRTMIKLFSLKQQKKDEEGTARAGGSQKRASAAQLRITKDLNELNLPKTCNTEFPDPDDLLNFKLIICPDEGFYRGGRFVFSFKVGPNYPHEPPKVKCETAVYHPNIDLEGNVCLNILREDWKPVLTVNSIVYGL
;
A
#
# COMPACT_ATOMS: atom_id res chain seq x y z
N MET A 1 42.39 2.99 -27.90
CA MET A 1 42.02 1.61 -28.29
C MET A 1 43.12 0.59 -27.92
N ILE A 2 43.81 0.74 -26.78
CA ILE A 2 44.81 -0.21 -26.26
C ILE A 2 44.84 -0.02 -24.73
N LYS A 3 43.94 -0.71 -24.00
CA LYS A 3 43.98 -0.99 -22.54
C LYS A 3 42.65 -1.52 -21.95
N LEU A 4 41.56 -1.53 -22.71
CA LEU A 4 40.31 -2.17 -22.27
C LEU A 4 40.17 -3.65 -22.66
N PHE A 5 41.16 -4.22 -23.35
CA PHE A 5 41.18 -5.62 -23.77
C PHE A 5 41.90 -6.57 -22.80
N SER A 6 42.49 -6.06 -21.71
CA SER A 6 43.34 -6.84 -20.80
C SER A 6 42.65 -7.39 -19.55
N LEU A 7 41.36 -7.08 -19.32
CA LEU A 7 40.61 -7.54 -18.15
C LEU A 7 39.52 -8.58 -18.47
N LYS A 8 39.47 -9.06 -19.73
CA LYS A 8 38.54 -10.12 -20.17
C LYS A 8 39.19 -11.50 -20.35
N GLN A 9 40.47 -11.66 -20.02
CA GLN A 9 41.16 -12.95 -20.11
C GLN A 9 41.64 -13.57 -18.78
N GLN A 10 41.46 -12.91 -17.63
CA GLN A 10 41.75 -13.51 -16.31
C GLN A 10 40.51 -14.12 -15.63
N LYS A 11 39.49 -14.51 -16.39
CA LYS A 11 38.31 -15.19 -15.85
C LYS A 11 37.91 -16.43 -16.64
N LYS A 12 38.90 -17.11 -17.25
CA LYS A 12 38.66 -18.31 -18.07
C LYS A 12 39.59 -19.50 -17.82
N ASP A 13 40.45 -19.42 -16.81
CA ASP A 13 41.33 -20.54 -16.43
C ASP A 13 41.22 -20.81 -14.93
N GLU A 14 40.03 -21.22 -14.47
CA GLU A 14 39.85 -21.90 -13.18
C GLU A 14 38.52 -22.68 -13.14
N GLU A 15 38.15 -23.25 -14.30
CA GLU A 15 37.07 -24.26 -14.38
C GLU A 15 37.73 -25.64 -14.35
N GLY A 16 38.00 -26.13 -13.14
CA GLY A 16 38.58 -27.44 -12.91
C GLY A 16 38.32 -27.92 -11.49
N THR A 17 37.27 -28.72 -11.34
CA THR A 17 37.02 -29.63 -10.21
C THR A 17 36.33 -29.03 -8.97
N ALA A 18 35.00 -29.20 -8.90
CA ALA A 18 34.33 -30.03 -7.88
C ALA A 18 32.81 -29.85 -7.96
N ARG A 19 32.09 -30.94 -8.20
CA ARG A 19 30.65 -31.05 -7.95
C ARG A 19 30.42 -31.08 -6.43
N ALA A 20 29.60 -30.16 -5.93
CA ALA A 20 28.77 -30.39 -4.76
C ALA A 20 27.44 -29.65 -4.97
N GLY A 21 26.35 -30.42 -5.08
CA GLY A 21 25.00 -29.88 -5.25
C GLY A 21 24.56 -29.14 -4.00
N GLY A 22 24.35 -27.83 -4.14
CA GLY A 22 23.60 -27.01 -3.21
C GLY A 22 22.77 -26.04 -4.01
N SER A 23 21.44 -26.17 -3.96
CA SER A 23 20.51 -25.24 -4.60
C SER A 23 20.64 -23.86 -3.94
N GLN A 24 21.56 -23.02 -4.44
CA GLN A 24 21.60 -21.61 -4.05
C GLN A 24 20.35 -20.91 -4.62
N LYS A 25 19.35 -20.69 -3.75
CA LYS A 25 18.20 -19.83 -4.07
C LYS A 25 18.75 -18.45 -4.43
N ARG A 26 18.48 -17.99 -5.65
CA ARG A 26 18.80 -16.60 -6.06
C ARG A 26 18.01 -15.65 -5.16
N ALA A 27 18.71 -14.76 -4.48
CA ALA A 27 18.08 -13.68 -3.71
C ALA A 27 17.16 -12.86 -4.62
N SER A 28 15.95 -12.55 -4.14
CA SER A 28 14.97 -11.76 -4.85
C SER A 28 15.50 -10.34 -5.11
N ALA A 29 15.04 -9.67 -6.17
CA ALA A 29 15.46 -8.31 -6.48
C ALA A 29 15.19 -7.31 -5.33
N ALA A 30 14.18 -7.59 -4.49
CA ALA A 30 13.91 -6.80 -3.29
C ALA A 30 14.96 -7.05 -2.20
N GLN A 31 15.42 -8.29 -2.04
CA GLN A 31 16.48 -8.64 -1.07
C GLN A 31 17.81 -7.96 -1.43
N LEU A 32 18.17 -7.96 -2.72
CA LEU A 32 19.39 -7.28 -3.20
C LEU A 32 19.32 -5.76 -3.01
N ARG A 33 18.14 -5.16 -3.18
CA ARG A 33 17.95 -3.71 -3.03
C ARG A 33 17.98 -3.28 -1.57
N ILE A 34 17.29 -4.00 -0.68
CA ILE A 34 17.32 -3.76 0.76
C ILE A 34 18.73 -3.93 1.32
N THR A 35 19.46 -4.97 0.88
CA THR A 35 20.86 -5.19 1.29
C THR A 35 21.76 -4.03 0.85
N LYS A 36 21.54 -3.50 -0.37
CA LYS A 36 22.28 -2.33 -0.86
C LYS A 36 21.94 -1.06 -0.05
N ASP A 37 20.66 -0.81 0.18
CA ASP A 37 20.19 0.38 0.90
C ASP A 37 20.65 0.35 2.38
N LEU A 38 20.69 -0.83 3.02
CA LEU A 38 21.21 -1.02 4.38
C LEU A 38 22.72 -0.81 4.48
N ASN A 39 23.48 -1.20 3.45
CA ASN A 39 24.93 -1.00 3.41
C ASN A 39 25.31 0.46 3.09
N GLU A 40 24.41 1.23 2.46
CA GLU A 40 24.57 2.66 2.17
C GLU A 40 24.08 3.57 3.31
N LEU A 41 23.27 3.03 4.22
CA LEU A 41 22.87 3.68 5.47
C LEU A 41 24.08 3.75 6.39
N ASN A 42 24.77 4.89 6.39
CA ASN A 42 25.88 5.21 7.29
C ASN A 42 25.36 5.41 8.73
N LEU A 43 24.85 4.32 9.32
CA LEU A 43 24.19 4.29 10.60
C LEU A 43 25.19 4.66 11.70
N PRO A 44 24.79 5.51 12.67
CA PRO A 44 25.60 5.73 13.86
C PRO A 44 25.87 4.39 14.55
N LYS A 45 27.04 4.24 15.20
CA LYS A 45 27.45 3.00 15.91
C LYS A 45 26.45 2.55 17.00
N THR A 46 25.56 3.44 17.40
CA THR A 46 24.47 3.20 18.34
C THR A 46 23.28 2.46 17.72
N CYS A 47 23.32 2.13 16.43
CA CYS A 47 22.19 1.54 15.72
C CYS A 47 22.56 0.22 15.05
N ASN A 48 21.81 -0.84 15.35
CA ASN A 48 21.97 -2.19 14.81
C ASN A 48 20.68 -2.64 14.12
N THR A 49 20.81 -3.44 13.06
CA THR A 49 19.67 -4.09 12.39
C THR A 49 19.70 -5.59 12.65
N GLU A 50 18.59 -6.14 13.11
CA GLU A 50 18.41 -7.58 13.32
C GLU A 50 17.33 -8.11 12.37
N PHE A 51 17.62 -9.22 11.69
CA PHE A 51 16.67 -9.95 10.85
C PHE A 51 16.24 -11.21 11.62
N PRO A 52 14.99 -11.29 12.09
CA PRO A 52 14.50 -12.46 12.81
C PRO A 52 14.53 -13.75 11.98
N ASP A 53 14.43 -13.60 10.66
CA ASP A 53 14.54 -14.69 9.67
C ASP A 53 15.54 -14.26 8.56
N PRO A 54 16.65 -15.00 8.36
CA PRO A 54 17.64 -14.69 7.32
C PRO A 54 17.09 -14.72 5.90
N ASP A 55 16.02 -15.49 5.65
CA ASP A 55 15.39 -15.61 4.35
C ASP A 55 14.30 -14.54 4.11
N ASP A 56 13.89 -13.81 5.16
CA ASP A 56 12.81 -12.82 5.12
C ASP A 56 13.31 -11.40 5.47
N LEU A 57 14.03 -10.80 4.52
CA LEU A 57 14.53 -9.43 4.63
C LEU A 57 13.43 -8.35 4.62
N LEU A 58 12.16 -8.73 4.43
CA LEU A 58 11.03 -7.81 4.51
C LEU A 58 10.60 -7.55 5.96
N ASN A 59 10.99 -8.43 6.88
CA ASN A 59 10.79 -8.29 8.31
C ASN A 59 12.13 -8.04 8.99
N PHE A 60 12.33 -6.83 9.49
CA PHE A 60 13.57 -6.47 10.18
C PHE A 60 13.30 -5.58 11.38
N LYS A 61 14.20 -5.65 12.36
CA LYS A 61 14.19 -4.84 13.56
C LYS A 61 15.33 -3.84 13.50
N LEU A 62 15.03 -2.58 13.78
CA LEU A 62 16.05 -1.57 14.06
C LEU A 62 16.19 -1.45 15.57
N ILE A 63 17.42 -1.56 16.06
CA ILE A 63 17.75 -1.52 17.48
C ILE A 63 18.65 -0.33 17.70
N ILE A 64 18.19 0.63 18.51
CA ILE A 64 18.96 1.80 18.89
C ILE A 64 19.37 1.65 20.35
N CYS A 65 20.67 1.68 20.59
CA CYS A 65 21.31 1.66 21.90
C CYS A 65 22.15 2.94 22.05
N PRO A 66 21.56 4.06 22.52
CA PRO A 66 22.29 5.30 22.72
C PRO A 66 23.41 5.12 23.75
N ASP A 67 24.62 5.55 23.40
CA ASP A 67 25.82 5.51 24.23
C ASP A 67 26.06 6.81 25.01
N GLU A 68 25.38 7.90 24.62
CA GLU A 68 25.41 9.21 25.28
C GLU A 68 24.02 9.87 25.39
N GLY A 69 23.91 10.89 26.25
CA GLY A 69 22.68 11.66 26.46
C GLY A 69 21.68 11.04 27.45
N PHE A 70 20.48 11.62 27.53
CA PHE A 70 19.45 11.27 28.53
C PHE A 70 18.97 9.80 28.44
N TYR A 71 19.06 9.20 27.26
CA TYR A 71 18.63 7.81 27.00
C TYR A 71 19.79 6.80 27.01
N ARG A 72 20.96 7.20 27.54
CA ARG A 72 22.13 6.34 27.65
C ARG A 72 21.81 5.05 28.41
N GLY A 73 22.14 3.91 27.80
CA GLY A 73 21.84 2.59 28.36
C GLY A 73 20.43 2.06 28.04
N GLY A 74 19.60 2.83 27.34
CA GLY A 74 18.33 2.35 26.79
C GLY A 74 18.53 1.44 25.57
N ARG A 75 17.62 0.48 25.37
CA ARG A 75 17.52 -0.35 24.16
C ARG A 75 16.14 -0.16 23.54
N PHE A 76 16.10 0.50 22.39
CA PHE A 76 14.86 0.79 21.67
C PHE A 76 14.76 -0.11 20.45
N VAL A 77 13.71 -0.92 20.36
CA VAL A 77 13.53 -1.90 19.28
C VAL A 77 12.31 -1.51 18.44
N PHE A 78 12.52 -1.25 17.17
CA PHE A 78 11.49 -0.89 16.21
C PHE A 78 11.35 -2.01 15.19
N SER A 79 10.16 -2.62 15.08
CA SER A 79 9.91 -3.71 14.13
C SER A 79 9.27 -3.17 12.87
N PHE A 80 9.85 -3.50 11.72
CA PHE A 80 9.38 -3.09 10.40
C PHE A 80 8.97 -4.33 9.60
N LYS A 81 7.80 -4.23 8.97
CA LYS A 81 7.27 -5.23 8.06
C LYS A 81 6.95 -4.55 6.74
N THR A 82 7.79 -4.79 5.74
CA THR A 82 7.62 -4.24 4.40
C THR A 82 6.81 -5.22 3.55
N THR A 83 5.55 -4.91 3.27
CA THR A 83 4.79 -5.67 2.26
C THR A 83 5.18 -5.18 0.87
N ASN A 84 5.29 -6.12 -0.08
CA ASN A 84 5.70 -5.83 -1.45
C ASN A 84 4.51 -5.16 -2.19
N LYS A 85 4.40 -3.83 -2.02
CA LYS A 85 3.29 -2.96 -2.47
C LYS A 85 2.90 -3.15 -3.95
N THR A 86 3.80 -3.61 -4.81
CA THR A 86 3.53 -3.74 -6.25
C THR A 86 2.50 -4.83 -6.57
N LYS A 87 2.46 -5.92 -5.80
CA LYS A 87 1.54 -7.04 -6.09
C LYS A 87 0.10 -6.74 -5.69
N GLU A 88 -0.10 -6.05 -4.58
CA GLU A 88 -1.42 -5.77 -4.00
C GLU A 88 -2.18 -4.71 -4.82
N THR A 89 -1.50 -3.63 -5.22
CA THR A 89 -2.10 -2.62 -6.13
C THR A 89 -2.39 -3.18 -7.52
N ILE A 90 -1.52 -4.06 -8.06
CA ILE A 90 -1.78 -4.74 -9.33
C ILE A 90 -2.94 -5.73 -9.18
N ALA A 91 -3.02 -6.47 -8.08
CA ALA A 91 -4.10 -7.41 -7.81
C ALA A 91 -5.44 -6.68 -7.71
N ILE A 92 -5.53 -5.58 -6.94
CA ILE A 92 -6.75 -4.77 -6.83
C ILE A 92 -7.13 -4.17 -8.19
N ARG A 93 -6.20 -3.55 -8.92
CA ARG A 93 -6.49 -3.05 -10.28
C ARG A 93 -6.93 -4.15 -11.23
N THR A 94 -6.34 -5.33 -11.14
CA THR A 94 -6.72 -6.50 -11.95
C THR A 94 -8.10 -7.01 -11.54
N MET A 95 -8.42 -7.02 -10.25
CA MET A 95 -9.74 -7.42 -9.74
C MET A 95 -10.83 -6.44 -10.12
N ILE A 96 -10.61 -5.12 -9.99
CA ILE A 96 -11.59 -4.11 -10.41
C ILE A 96 -11.76 -4.18 -11.95
N LYS A 97 -10.68 -4.37 -12.71
CA LYS A 97 -10.75 -4.56 -14.17
C LYS A 97 -11.49 -5.85 -14.54
N LEU A 98 -11.24 -6.96 -13.84
CA LEU A 98 -11.97 -8.23 -14.01
C LEU A 98 -13.46 -8.07 -13.66
N PHE A 99 -13.78 -7.34 -12.61
CA PHE A 99 -15.15 -7.05 -12.21
C PHE A 99 -15.86 -6.18 -13.25
N SER A 100 -15.18 -5.16 -13.77
CA SER A 100 -15.69 -4.29 -14.85
C SER A 100 -15.88 -5.08 -16.16
N LEU A 101 -14.97 -5.99 -16.50
CA LEU A 101 -15.10 -6.88 -17.65
C LEU A 101 -16.22 -7.92 -17.48
N LYS A 102 -16.42 -8.45 -16.27
CA LYS A 102 -17.53 -9.36 -15.95
C LYS A 102 -18.88 -8.66 -16.05
N GLN A 103 -18.99 -7.39 -15.68
CA GLN A 103 -20.21 -6.60 -15.88
C GLN A 103 -20.48 -6.35 -17.37
N GLN A 104 -19.47 -5.92 -18.13
CA GLN A 104 -19.60 -5.67 -19.57
C GLN A 104 -20.00 -6.92 -20.37
N LYS A 105 -19.38 -8.07 -20.11
CA LYS A 105 -19.76 -9.34 -20.76
C LYS A 105 -21.19 -9.76 -20.45
N LYS A 106 -21.65 -9.48 -19.23
CA LYS A 106 -23.00 -9.80 -18.78
C LYS A 106 -24.05 -8.86 -19.41
N ASP A 107 -23.65 -7.64 -19.73
CA ASP A 107 -24.48 -6.68 -20.47
C ASP A 107 -24.50 -7.00 -21.99
N GLU A 108 -23.40 -7.50 -22.57
CA GLU A 108 -23.30 -7.91 -23.98
C GLU A 108 -24.08 -9.22 -24.29
N GLU A 109 -24.10 -10.19 -23.37
CA GLU A 109 -24.86 -11.45 -23.52
C GLU A 109 -26.37 -11.29 -23.21
N GLY A 110 -26.82 -10.09 -22.81
CA GLY A 110 -28.12 -9.81 -22.20
C GLY A 110 -29.32 -9.51 -23.13
N THR A 111 -29.35 -9.94 -24.40
CA THR A 111 -30.58 -9.88 -25.24
C THR A 111 -31.27 -11.24 -25.44
N ALA A 112 -30.80 -12.34 -24.83
CA ALA A 112 -31.54 -13.60 -24.91
C ALA A 112 -31.45 -14.48 -23.66
N ARG A 113 -32.60 -14.59 -22.98
CA ARG A 113 -33.11 -15.67 -22.11
C ARG A 113 -33.02 -15.51 -20.57
N ALA A 114 -34.17 -15.82 -19.98
CA ALA A 114 -34.57 -15.75 -18.58
C ALA A 114 -33.98 -16.86 -17.70
N GLY A 115 -33.93 -16.65 -16.38
CA GLY A 115 -33.88 -17.76 -15.41
C GLY A 115 -33.11 -17.56 -14.09
N GLY A 116 -32.52 -16.40 -13.80
CA GLY A 116 -31.89 -16.14 -12.51
C GLY A 116 -32.09 -14.70 -12.07
N SER A 117 -32.41 -14.47 -10.80
CA SER A 117 -32.50 -13.14 -10.18
C SER A 117 -31.12 -12.48 -10.13
N GLN A 118 -30.61 -12.04 -11.28
CA GLN A 118 -29.38 -11.29 -11.39
C GLN A 118 -29.68 -9.83 -11.03
N LYS A 119 -29.25 -9.40 -9.83
CA LYS A 119 -29.31 -7.98 -9.45
C LYS A 119 -28.44 -7.17 -10.42
N ARG A 120 -29.06 -6.25 -11.16
CA ARG A 120 -28.36 -5.20 -11.91
C ARG A 120 -27.50 -4.39 -10.94
N ALA A 121 -26.31 -3.99 -11.36
CA ALA A 121 -25.47 -3.08 -10.58
C ALA A 121 -26.23 -1.76 -10.35
N SER A 122 -26.23 -1.26 -9.11
CA SER A 122 -26.84 0.03 -8.81
C SER A 122 -26.04 1.17 -9.46
N ALA A 123 -26.68 2.33 -9.67
CA ALA A 123 -25.98 3.52 -10.17
C ALA A 123 -24.78 3.89 -9.26
N ALA A 124 -24.94 3.77 -7.94
CA ALA A 124 -23.86 3.93 -6.97
C ALA A 124 -22.73 2.93 -7.20
N GLN A 125 -23.04 1.64 -7.43
CA GLN A 125 -22.04 0.60 -7.72
C GLN A 125 -21.25 0.91 -9.00
N LEU A 126 -21.94 1.33 -10.06
CA LEU A 126 -21.30 1.72 -11.31
C LEU A 126 -20.37 2.92 -11.11
N ARG A 127 -20.84 3.93 -10.37
CA ARG A 127 -20.06 5.14 -10.10
C ARG A 127 -18.84 4.87 -9.23
N ILE A 128 -18.98 4.15 -8.12
CA ILE A 128 -17.83 3.85 -7.24
C ILE A 128 -16.79 2.99 -7.96
N THR A 129 -17.22 2.05 -8.80
CA THR A 129 -16.30 1.23 -9.59
C THR A 129 -15.46 2.10 -10.51
N LYS A 130 -16.05 3.13 -11.13
CA LYS A 130 -15.32 4.11 -11.94
C LYS A 130 -14.34 4.91 -11.08
N ASP A 131 -14.81 5.48 -9.97
CA ASP A 131 -13.99 6.33 -9.11
C ASP A 131 -12.78 5.56 -8.52
N LEU A 132 -12.95 4.28 -8.17
CA LEU A 132 -11.87 3.41 -7.69
C LEU A 132 -10.89 3.00 -8.80
N ASN A 133 -11.36 2.85 -10.04
CA ASN A 133 -10.50 2.59 -11.19
C ASN A 133 -9.60 3.80 -11.52
N GLU A 134 -10.14 5.00 -11.36
CA GLU A 134 -9.45 6.28 -11.58
C GLU A 134 -8.72 6.77 -10.32
N LEU A 135 -8.73 5.98 -9.24
CA LEU A 135 -8.10 6.34 -7.98
C LEU A 135 -6.58 6.51 -8.13
N ASN A 136 -6.08 7.66 -7.71
CA ASN A 136 -4.67 8.01 -7.72
C ASN A 136 -4.23 8.38 -6.32
N LEU A 137 -3.66 7.41 -5.61
CA LEU A 137 -3.25 7.58 -4.22
C LEU A 137 -1.85 8.20 -4.13
N PRO A 138 -1.66 9.22 -3.27
CA PRO A 138 -0.34 9.64 -2.82
C PRO A 138 0.45 8.48 -2.19
N LYS A 139 1.78 8.58 -2.13
CA LYS A 139 2.65 7.53 -1.56
C LYS A 139 2.37 7.26 -0.08
N THR A 140 1.85 8.26 0.62
CA THR A 140 1.45 8.26 2.03
C THR A 140 0.09 7.59 2.25
N CYS A 141 -0.66 7.28 1.19
CA CYS A 141 -2.00 6.73 1.27
C CYS A 141 -2.06 5.29 0.75
N ASN A 142 -2.91 4.46 1.34
CA ASN A 142 -3.23 3.12 0.87
C ASN A 142 -4.71 2.81 1.07
N THR A 143 -5.31 1.99 0.19
CA THR A 143 -6.66 1.48 0.39
C THR A 143 -6.65 -0.02 0.70
N GLU A 144 -7.56 -0.43 1.59
CA GLU A 144 -7.78 -1.83 1.96
C GLU A 144 -9.26 -2.17 1.79
N PHE A 145 -9.56 -3.30 1.16
CA PHE A 145 -10.91 -3.80 0.95
C PHE A 145 -11.08 -5.09 1.78
N PRO A 146 -11.76 -5.03 2.94
CA PRO A 146 -11.95 -6.20 3.79
C PRO A 146 -12.67 -7.34 3.07
N ASP A 147 -13.64 -6.99 2.22
CA ASP A 147 -14.32 -7.91 1.31
C ASP A 147 -14.00 -7.49 -0.13
N PRO A 148 -13.32 -8.34 -0.93
CA PRO A 148 -13.01 -8.06 -2.33
C PRO A 148 -14.24 -7.84 -3.23
N ASP A 149 -15.39 -8.39 -2.87
CA ASP A 149 -16.63 -8.25 -3.63
C ASP A 149 -17.45 -7.02 -3.22
N ASP A 150 -17.09 -6.37 -2.10
CA ASP A 150 -17.73 -5.15 -1.59
C ASP A 150 -16.87 -3.90 -1.83
N LEU A 151 -17.14 -3.24 -2.95
CA LEU A 151 -16.51 -1.96 -3.28
C LEU A 151 -17.13 -0.75 -2.56
N LEU A 152 -18.26 -0.93 -1.87
CA LEU A 152 -18.98 0.15 -1.18
C LEU A 152 -18.42 0.39 0.23
N ASN A 153 -17.75 -0.60 0.82
CA ASN A 153 -17.13 -0.49 2.13
C ASN A 153 -15.63 -0.80 2.04
N PHE A 154 -14.81 0.21 2.24
CA PHE A 154 -13.35 0.06 2.20
C PHE A 154 -12.69 0.96 3.23
N LYS A 155 -11.39 0.75 3.46
CA LYS A 155 -10.58 1.55 4.36
C LYS A 155 -9.56 2.34 3.56
N LEU A 156 -9.30 3.57 3.99
CA LEU A 156 -8.18 4.40 3.58
C LEU A 156 -7.22 4.49 4.76
N ILE A 157 -5.94 4.30 4.50
CA ILE A 157 -4.88 4.47 5.49
C ILE A 157 -4.00 5.61 5.03
N ILE A 158 -3.79 6.58 5.92
CA ILE A 158 -2.91 7.71 5.69
C ILE A 158 -1.74 7.62 6.67
N CYS A 159 -0.53 7.65 6.13
CA CYS A 159 0.73 7.69 6.86
C CYS A 159 1.50 8.95 6.45
N PRO A 160 1.26 10.11 7.11
CA PRO A 160 1.93 11.35 6.76
C PRO A 160 3.45 11.24 6.95
N ASP A 161 4.21 11.76 6.00
CA ASP A 161 5.67 11.82 6.01
C ASP A 161 6.23 13.21 6.35
N GLU A 162 5.34 14.18 6.58
CA GLU A 162 5.64 15.57 6.97
C GLU A 162 4.59 16.13 7.97
N GLY A 163 4.84 17.34 8.47
CA GLY A 163 3.94 18.03 9.40
C GLY A 163 3.87 17.45 10.82
N PHE A 164 2.90 17.92 11.61
CA PHE A 164 2.73 17.52 13.02
C PHE A 164 2.41 16.04 13.22
N TYR A 165 1.75 15.41 12.24
CA TYR A 165 1.33 14.02 12.30
C TYR A 165 2.30 13.06 11.59
N ARG A 166 3.51 13.55 11.24
CA ARG A 166 4.55 12.75 10.61
C ARG A 166 4.84 11.48 11.41
N GLY A 167 4.88 10.35 10.70
CA GLY A 167 5.11 9.03 11.30
C GLY A 167 3.87 8.41 11.97
N GLY A 168 2.75 9.13 11.98
CA GLY A 168 1.45 8.59 12.37
C GLY A 168 0.89 7.60 11.33
N ARG A 169 -0.11 6.83 11.76
CA ARG A 169 -0.90 5.95 10.90
C ARG A 169 -2.36 6.11 11.27
N PHE A 170 -3.16 6.63 10.33
CA PHE A 170 -4.57 6.95 10.54
C PHE A 170 -5.42 6.12 9.59
N VAL A 171 -6.37 5.39 10.14
CA VAL A 171 -7.29 4.51 9.40
C VAL A 171 -8.65 5.20 9.31
N PHE A 172 -9.18 5.32 8.09
CA PHE A 172 -10.49 5.89 7.81
C PHE A 172 -11.38 4.84 7.14
N SER A 173 -12.57 4.63 7.68
CA SER A 173 -13.59 3.78 7.04
C SER A 173 -14.42 4.60 6.07
N PHE A 174 -14.58 4.12 4.84
CA PHE A 174 -15.47 4.65 3.82
C PHE A 174 -16.70 3.75 3.69
N LYS A 175 -17.89 4.35 3.71
CA LYS A 175 -19.15 3.68 3.44
C LYS A 175 -19.95 4.45 2.39
N VAL A 176 -20.01 3.89 1.19
CA VAL A 176 -20.73 4.47 0.05
C VAL A 176 -22.20 4.07 0.12
N GLY A 177 -23.08 5.07 0.18
CA GLY A 177 -24.53 4.86 0.24
C GLY A 177 -25.15 4.56 -1.14
N PRO A 178 -26.42 4.09 -1.16
CA PRO A 178 -27.14 3.81 -2.40
C PRO A 178 -27.40 5.06 -3.27
N ASN A 179 -27.38 6.25 -2.66
CA ASN A 179 -27.60 7.54 -3.33
C ASN A 179 -26.31 8.17 -3.88
N TYR A 180 -25.16 7.50 -3.79
CA TYR A 180 -23.92 7.99 -4.38
C TYR A 180 -24.06 8.10 -5.91
N PRO A 181 -23.64 9.21 -6.56
CA PRO A 181 -22.86 10.35 -6.05
C PRO A 181 -23.69 11.58 -5.63
N HIS A 182 -25.01 11.48 -5.53
CA HIS A 182 -25.85 12.60 -5.06
C HIS A 182 -25.61 12.92 -3.59
N GLU A 183 -25.39 11.88 -2.77
CA GLU A 183 -24.90 12.01 -1.40
C GLU A 183 -23.41 11.60 -1.30
N PRO A 184 -22.61 12.25 -0.44
CA PRO A 184 -21.22 11.86 -0.24
C PRO A 184 -21.12 10.50 0.46
N PRO A 185 -19.99 9.79 0.34
CA PRO A 185 -19.68 8.65 1.19
C PRO A 185 -19.60 9.07 2.65
N LYS A 186 -20.01 8.19 3.57
CA LYS A 186 -19.76 8.39 5.00
C LYS A 186 -18.31 8.01 5.30
N VAL A 187 -17.55 8.94 5.88
CA VAL A 187 -16.17 8.70 6.30
C VAL A 187 -16.05 8.88 7.80
N LYS A 188 -15.37 7.93 8.46
CA LYS A 188 -15.03 8.01 9.88
C LYS A 188 -13.56 7.66 10.09
N CYS A 189 -12.89 8.36 11.00
CA CYS A 189 -11.58 7.97 11.48
C CYS A 189 -11.75 6.86 12.53
N GLU A 190 -11.14 5.70 12.33
CA GLU A 190 -11.11 4.61 13.31
C GLU A 190 -9.95 4.77 14.30
N THR A 191 -8.97 5.62 13.99
CA THR A 191 -7.79 5.85 14.83
C THR A 191 -8.05 7.00 15.80
N ALA A 192 -7.93 6.75 17.09
CA ALA A 192 -7.97 7.81 18.09
C ALA A 192 -6.80 8.79 17.85
N VAL A 193 -7.12 10.06 17.60
CA VAL A 193 -6.16 11.11 17.26
C VAL A 193 -6.58 12.42 17.89
N TYR A 194 -5.61 13.19 18.37
CA TYR A 194 -5.83 14.58 18.73
C TYR A 194 -5.74 15.44 17.46
N HIS A 195 -6.88 15.78 16.85
CA HIS A 195 -6.94 16.60 15.64
C HIS A 195 -8.15 17.54 15.71
N PRO A 196 -8.03 18.84 15.37
CA PRO A 196 -9.13 19.81 15.52
C PRO A 196 -10.37 19.47 14.69
N ASN A 197 -10.20 18.77 13.57
CA ASN A 197 -11.27 18.36 12.67
C ASN A 197 -11.74 16.90 12.85
N ILE A 198 -11.24 16.17 13.86
CA ILE A 198 -11.65 14.79 14.14
C ILE A 198 -12.00 14.69 15.61
N ASP A 199 -13.24 14.33 15.92
CA ASP A 199 -13.66 14.14 17.30
C ASP A 199 -13.28 12.74 17.85
N LEU A 200 -13.54 12.54 19.14
CA LEU A 200 -13.22 11.28 19.83
C LEU A 200 -14.06 10.09 19.35
N GLU A 201 -15.17 10.34 18.66
CA GLU A 201 -16.02 9.31 18.05
C GLU A 201 -15.63 9.02 16.58
N GLY A 202 -14.58 9.68 16.10
CA GLY A 202 -14.05 9.52 14.74
C GLY A 202 -14.81 10.29 13.67
N ASN A 203 -15.72 11.19 14.03
CA ASN A 203 -16.42 11.99 13.02
C ASN A 203 -15.46 13.03 12.43
N VAL A 204 -15.41 13.11 11.10
CA VAL A 204 -14.50 13.98 10.36
C VAL A 204 -15.24 15.25 9.92
N CYS A 205 -14.62 16.41 10.16
CA CYS A 205 -15.10 17.71 9.70
C CYS A 205 -14.34 18.12 8.43
N LEU A 206 -14.82 17.63 7.28
CA LEU A 206 -14.35 17.98 5.94
C LEU A 206 -15.54 18.53 5.15
N ASN A 207 -15.43 19.75 4.64
CA ASN A 207 -16.51 20.49 3.96
C ASN A 207 -17.13 19.71 2.78
N ILE A 208 -16.29 19.05 1.97
CA ILE A 208 -16.75 18.26 0.83
C ILE A 208 -17.45 16.95 1.22
N LEU A 209 -17.48 16.58 2.51
CA LEU A 209 -18.33 15.48 3.01
C LEU A 209 -19.69 15.99 3.51
N ARG A 210 -19.96 17.29 3.39
CA ARG A 210 -21.15 17.97 3.89
C ARG A 210 -21.69 18.99 2.87
N GLU A 211 -21.63 20.28 3.17
CA GLU A 211 -22.24 21.36 2.40
C GLU A 211 -21.62 21.56 1.01
N ASP A 212 -20.34 21.26 0.84
CA ASP A 212 -19.62 21.49 -0.41
C ASP A 212 -19.58 20.24 -1.31
N TRP A 213 -20.25 19.15 -0.91
CA TRP A 213 -20.35 17.96 -1.74
C TRP A 213 -21.09 18.27 -3.04
N LYS A 214 -20.51 17.83 -4.16
CA LYS A 214 -21.15 17.87 -5.48
C LYS A 214 -20.94 16.52 -6.18
N PRO A 215 -21.93 16.03 -6.96
CA PRO A 215 -21.80 14.75 -7.67
C PRO A 215 -20.64 14.65 -8.67
N VAL A 216 -20.00 15.78 -9.00
CA VAL A 216 -18.77 15.86 -9.81
C VAL A 216 -17.52 15.46 -9.04
N LEU A 217 -17.53 15.57 -7.71
CA LEU A 217 -16.45 15.12 -6.84
C LEU A 217 -16.40 13.59 -6.82
N THR A 218 -15.22 13.06 -6.54
CA THR A 218 -14.96 11.62 -6.55
C THR A 218 -14.28 11.19 -5.25
N VAL A 219 -14.07 9.88 -5.08
CA VAL A 219 -13.25 9.35 -3.98
C VAL A 219 -11.87 9.99 -3.94
N ASN A 220 -11.23 10.27 -5.08
CA ASN A 220 -9.95 10.99 -5.12
C ASN A 220 -10.05 12.35 -4.43
N SER A 221 -11.08 13.14 -4.72
CA SER A 221 -11.27 14.46 -4.09
C SER A 221 -11.33 14.36 -2.56
N ILE A 222 -11.98 13.31 -2.05
CA ILE A 222 -12.05 13.04 -0.61
C ILE A 222 -10.69 12.64 -0.06
N VAL A 223 -9.98 11.71 -0.72
CA VAL A 223 -8.64 11.26 -0.30
C VAL A 223 -7.65 12.42 -0.23
N TYR A 224 -7.71 13.38 -1.15
CA TYR A 224 -6.85 14.57 -1.12
C TYR A 224 -7.29 15.62 -0.09
N GLY A 225 -8.56 15.62 0.31
CA GLY A 225 -9.08 16.51 1.35
C GLY A 225 -8.83 16.00 2.77
N LEU A 226 -8.60 14.70 2.94
CA LEU A 226 -8.19 14.05 4.18
C LEU A 226 -6.68 14.15 4.38
#